data_AF-A0A7C6DNY1-F1
#
_entry.id   AF-A0A7C6DNY1-F1
#
_cell.length_a   1.000
_cell.length_b   1.000
_cell.length_c   1.000
_cell.angle_alpha   90.00
_cell.angle_beta   90.00
_cell.angle_gamma   90.00
#
_symmetry.space_group_name_H-M   'P 1'
#
loop_
_entity.id
_entity.type
_entity.pdbx_description
1 polymer ?
#
loop_
_entity_poly.entity_id
_entity_poly.type
_entity_poly.pdbx_seq_one_letter_code
_entity_poly.pdbx_strand_id
1 'polypeptide(L)'
;MADVPCLLWANKGEVLDGISIPEHLSPAYIAPLLLSQMGIEMPPHLRYQQQGMHDNPVVHRHFFWQPERGVFTLDEEGSDALLHTYLKDLEIFQYDVSWGEHYSLREWNNDASSPSSGRHHVVGPGESG
;
A
#
# COMPACT_ATOMS: atom_id res chain seq x y z
N MET A 1 -12.21 23.71 2.02
CA MET A 1 -12.06 22.65 1.01
C MET A 1 -13.34 21.80 1.02
N ALA A 2 -13.71 21.14 -0.07
CA ALA A 2 -14.97 20.39 -0.11
C ALA A 2 -14.69 18.88 -0.05
N ASP A 3 -15.23 18.21 0.96
CA ASP A 3 -15.30 16.76 0.99
C ASP A 3 -16.11 16.27 -0.20
N VAL A 4 -15.60 15.23 -0.86
CA VAL A 4 -16.27 14.61 -2.01
C VAL A 4 -16.79 13.25 -1.58
N PRO A 5 -18.09 12.96 -1.74
CA PRO A 5 -18.64 11.67 -1.39
C PRO A 5 -18.01 10.58 -2.27
N CYS A 6 -17.67 9.45 -1.64
CA CYS A 6 -17.15 8.26 -2.30
C CYS A 6 -18.08 7.08 -2.06
N LEU A 7 -18.30 6.26 -3.09
CA LEU A 7 -19.01 4.99 -2.97
C LEU A 7 -18.06 3.84 -3.32
N LEU A 8 -17.80 2.98 -2.33
CA LEU A 8 -17.09 1.73 -2.53
C LEU A 8 -18.12 0.59 -2.58
N TRP A 9 -18.01 -0.26 -3.60
CA TRP A 9 -18.96 -1.35 -3.83
C TRP A 9 -18.24 -2.63 -4.25
N ALA A 10 -18.70 -3.75 -3.69
CA ALA A 10 -18.31 -5.09 -4.11
C ALA A 10 -19.55 -5.96 -4.30
N ASN A 11 -19.44 -6.93 -5.20
CA ASN A 11 -20.52 -7.87 -5.52
C ASN A 11 -20.72 -8.96 -4.43
N LYS A 12 -19.81 -9.06 -3.47
CA LYS A 12 -19.88 -9.97 -2.32
C LYS A 12 -19.64 -9.18 -1.04
N GLY A 13 -20.49 -9.38 -0.03
CA GLY A 13 -20.42 -8.65 1.23
C GLY A 13 -19.14 -8.91 2.04
N GLU A 14 -18.49 -10.05 1.82
CA GLU A 14 -17.27 -10.45 2.54
C GLU A 14 -16.00 -9.74 2.02
N VAL A 15 -16.09 -9.05 0.88
CA VAL A 15 -14.92 -8.42 0.23
C VAL A 15 -14.60 -7.05 0.84
N LEU A 16 -15.60 -6.31 1.32
CA LEU A 16 -15.39 -4.97 1.88
C LEU A 16 -15.63 -4.98 3.38
N ASP A 17 -14.56 -4.83 4.15
CA ASP A 17 -14.61 -4.57 5.57
C ASP A 17 -14.71 -3.06 5.84
N GLY A 18 -15.93 -2.59 6.08
CA GLY A 18 -16.21 -1.18 6.38
C GLY A 18 -15.53 -0.65 7.66
N ILE A 19 -15.09 -1.52 8.58
CA ILE A 19 -14.37 -1.10 9.79
C ILE A 19 -12.95 -0.65 9.45
N SER A 20 -12.35 -1.23 8.42
CA SER A 20 -10.99 -0.94 7.98
C SER A 20 -10.87 0.33 7.12
N ILE A 21 -12.00 0.95 6.75
CA ILE A 21 -12.05 2.11 5.84
C ILE A 21 -12.26 3.38 6.67
N PRO A 22 -11.29 4.32 6.67
CA PRO A 22 -11.46 5.61 7.36
C PRO A 22 -12.64 6.42 6.80
N GLU A 23 -13.27 7.22 7.66
CA GLU A 23 -14.41 8.08 7.28
C GLU A 23 -14.05 9.11 6.19
N HIS A 24 -12.87 9.71 6.31
CA HIS A 24 -12.28 10.56 5.28
C HIS A 24 -11.08 9.84 4.68
N LEU A 25 -10.89 9.91 3.37
CA LEU A 25 -9.81 9.21 2.70
C LEU A 25 -9.31 10.00 1.49
N SER A 26 -7.98 10.10 1.35
CA SER A 26 -7.39 10.59 0.11
C SER A 26 -7.54 9.58 -1.04
N PRO A 27 -7.84 10.03 -2.28
CA PRO A 27 -7.92 9.14 -3.44
C PRO A 27 -6.67 8.27 -3.68
N ALA A 28 -5.52 8.72 -3.19
CA ALA A 28 -4.26 7.98 -3.25
C ALA A 28 -4.37 6.59 -2.61
N TYR A 29 -5.18 6.42 -1.55
CA TYR A 29 -5.32 5.16 -0.83
C TYR A 29 -6.29 4.17 -1.47
N ILE A 30 -7.00 4.53 -2.54
CA ILE A 30 -8.02 3.65 -3.15
C ILE A 30 -7.39 2.36 -3.69
N ALA A 31 -6.26 2.45 -4.39
CA ALA A 31 -5.58 1.27 -4.93
C ALA A 31 -5.09 0.30 -3.84
N PRO A 32 -4.29 0.72 -2.84
CA PRO A 32 -3.86 -0.19 -1.77
C PRO A 32 -5.05 -0.74 -0.96
N LEU A 33 -6.08 0.07 -0.71
CA LEU A 33 -7.30 -0.39 -0.06
C LEU A 33 -7.94 -1.55 -0.83
N LEU A 34 -8.21 -1.36 -2.13
CA LEU A 34 -8.85 -2.39 -2.94
C LEU A 34 -8.03 -3.68 -3.02
N LEU A 35 -6.70 -3.58 -3.19
CA LEU A 35 -5.84 -4.76 -3.23
C LEU A 35 -5.91 -5.56 -1.91
N SER A 36 -5.86 -4.86 -0.77
CA SER A 36 -6.00 -5.49 0.54
C SER A 36 -7.36 -6.16 0.72
N GLN A 37 -8.45 -5.47 0.38
CA GLN A 37 -9.82 -5.98 0.49
C GLN A 37 -10.04 -7.22 -0.40
N MET A 38 -9.35 -7.29 -1.54
CA MET A 38 -9.42 -8.43 -2.47
C MET A 38 -8.46 -9.58 -2.11
N GLY A 39 -7.63 -9.43 -1.07
CA GLY A 39 -6.61 -10.42 -0.72
C GLY A 39 -5.52 -10.58 -1.80
N ILE A 40 -5.30 -9.55 -2.63
CA ILE A 40 -4.26 -9.53 -3.64
C ILE A 40 -2.96 -9.09 -2.98
N GLU A 41 -1.87 -9.78 -3.31
CA GLU A 41 -0.55 -9.40 -2.82
C GLU A 41 -0.19 -7.98 -3.28
N MET A 42 0.09 -7.10 -2.32
CA MET A 42 0.44 -5.70 -2.60
C MET A 42 1.94 -5.50 -2.76
N PRO A 43 2.38 -4.78 -3.80
CA PRO A 43 3.74 -4.27 -3.91
C PRO A 43 4.19 -3.51 -2.65
N PRO A 44 5.50 -3.47 -2.33
CA PRO A 44 5.98 -2.91 -1.06
C PRO A 44 5.60 -1.45 -0.87
N HIS A 45 5.63 -0.66 -1.94
CA HIS A 45 5.22 0.75 -1.92
C HIS A 45 3.73 0.93 -1.59
N LEU A 46 2.86 0.04 -2.07
CA LEU A 46 1.43 0.08 -1.74
C LEU A 46 1.16 -0.42 -0.31
N ARG A 47 1.95 -1.38 0.21
CA ARG A 47 1.88 -1.77 1.63
C ARG A 47 2.25 -0.61 2.55
N TYR A 48 3.34 0.10 2.24
CA TYR A 48 3.76 1.27 3.00
C TYR A 48 2.69 2.36 2.99
N GLN A 49 2.11 2.61 1.82
CA GLN A 49 0.99 3.53 1.70
C GLN A 49 -0.22 3.06 2.52
N GLN A 50 -0.58 1.78 2.46
CA GLN A 50 -1.68 1.24 3.26
C GLN A 50 -1.45 1.40 4.77
N GLN A 51 -0.24 1.16 5.27
CA GLN A 51 0.08 1.33 6.69
C GLN A 51 -0.19 2.76 7.16
N GLY A 52 0.22 3.75 6.37
CA GLY A 52 -0.03 5.15 6.70
C GLY A 52 -1.48 5.61 6.51
N MET A 53 -2.36 4.80 5.92
CA MET A 53 -3.78 5.15 5.72
C MET A 53 -4.54 5.34 7.04
N HIS A 54 -4.18 4.61 8.09
CA HIS A 54 -4.86 4.73 9.39
C HIS A 54 -4.38 5.95 10.16
N ASP A 55 -3.08 6.21 10.13
CA ASP A 55 -2.47 7.33 10.87
C ASP A 55 -2.64 8.67 10.13
N ASN A 56 -2.67 8.63 8.79
CA ASN A 56 -2.75 9.81 7.92
C ASN A 56 -3.74 9.55 6.77
N PRO A 57 -5.03 9.37 7.07
CA PRO A 57 -6.02 8.99 6.06
C PRO A 57 -6.22 10.02 4.94
N VAL A 58 -5.88 11.28 5.18
CA VAL A 58 -5.88 12.31 4.16
C VAL A 58 -4.52 13.00 4.07
N VAL A 59 -3.86 12.82 2.93
CA VAL A 59 -2.56 13.39 2.61
C VAL A 59 -2.70 14.21 1.34
N HIS A 60 -2.48 15.52 1.46
CA HIS A 60 -2.44 16.43 0.33
C HIS A 60 -1.31 17.44 0.49
N ARG A 61 -0.77 17.93 -0.63
CA ARG A 61 0.37 18.88 -0.63
C ARG A 61 0.17 20.17 0.18
N HIS A 62 -1.08 20.52 0.49
CA HIS A 62 -1.44 21.78 1.15
C HIS A 62 -2.09 21.57 2.52
N PHE A 63 -2.54 20.37 2.83
CA PHE A 63 -3.24 20.08 4.08
C PHE A 63 -3.28 18.57 4.31
N PHE A 64 -3.52 18.20 5.56
CA PHE A 64 -3.63 16.84 6.05
C PHE A 64 -4.90 16.76 6.88
N TRP A 65 -5.41 15.55 7.10
CA TRP A 65 -6.46 15.32 8.07
C TRP A 65 -6.20 14.03 8.84
N GLN A 66 -6.37 14.12 10.15
CA GLN A 66 -6.30 13.00 11.09
C GLN A 66 -7.57 12.97 11.95
N PRO A 67 -8.08 11.79 12.36
CA PRO A 67 -9.27 11.69 13.19
C PRO A 67 -9.19 12.49 14.50
N GLU A 68 -8.01 12.53 15.12
CA GLU A 68 -7.79 13.17 16.42
C GLU A 68 -7.55 14.67 16.31
N ARG A 69 -7.05 15.15 15.16
CA ARG A 69 -6.58 16.54 14.98
C ARG A 69 -7.46 17.37 14.04
N GLY A 70 -8.26 16.74 13.19
CA GLY A 70 -8.97 17.43 12.12
C GLY A 70 -8.02 17.85 10.99
N VAL A 71 -8.36 18.95 10.29
CA VAL A 71 -7.56 19.46 9.16
C VAL A 71 -6.41 20.33 9.67
N PHE A 72 -5.20 20.11 9.17
CA PHE A 72 -4.03 20.92 9.51
C PHE A 72 -3.04 21.01 8.33
N THR A 73 -2.04 21.88 8.45
CA THR A 73 -0.97 22.08 7.48
C THR A 73 0.39 21.69 8.08
N LEU A 74 1.37 21.35 7.22
CA LEU A 74 2.73 21.03 7.67
C LEU A 74 3.39 22.18 8.45
N ASP A 75 3.11 23.42 8.06
CA ASP A 75 3.69 24.62 8.71
C ASP A 75 3.16 24.81 10.14
N GLU A 76 1.92 24.38 10.42
CA GLU A 76 1.33 24.39 11.75
C GLU A 76 1.94 23.34 12.68
N GLU A 77 2.55 22.29 12.12
CA GLU A 77 3.07 21.13 12.82
C GLU A 77 4.57 20.91 12.64
N GLY A 78 5.37 21.99 12.66
CA GLY A 78 6.84 21.94 12.52
C GLY A 78 7.62 21.00 13.48
N SER A 79 6.94 20.13 14.24
CA SER A 79 7.46 19.09 15.12
C SER A 79 6.94 17.67 14.88
N ASP A 80 6.00 17.39 13.96
CA ASP A 80 5.55 16.00 13.73
C ASP A 80 6.56 15.22 12.88
N ALA A 81 7.61 14.74 13.55
CA ALA A 81 8.71 14.01 12.93
C ALA A 81 8.27 12.72 12.24
N LEU A 82 7.18 12.09 12.70
CA LEU A 82 6.66 10.85 12.12
C LEU A 82 5.95 11.15 10.79
N LEU A 83 5.09 12.17 10.76
CA LEU A 83 4.46 12.63 9.52
C LEU A 83 5.51 13.08 8.50
N HIS A 84 6.50 13.87 8.92
CA HIS A 84 7.58 14.30 8.03
C HIS A 84 8.37 13.14 7.43
N THR A 85 8.68 12.13 8.23
CA THR A 85 9.38 10.93 7.75
C THR A 85 8.52 10.16 6.76
N TYR A 86 7.24 9.95 7.08
CA TYR A 86 6.29 9.27 6.21
C TYR A 86 6.14 9.96 4.84
N LEU A 87 5.97 11.28 4.82
CA LEU A 87 5.83 12.05 3.58
C LEU A 87 7.10 12.02 2.73
N LYS A 88 8.27 12.09 3.38
CA LYS A 88 9.55 12.01 2.69
C LYS A 88 9.74 10.63 2.05
N ASP A 89 9.41 9.56 2.77
CA ASP A 89 9.49 8.21 2.23
C ASP A 89 8.54 8.04 1.04
N LEU A 90 7.30 8.52 1.15
CA LEU A 90 6.34 8.53 0.04
C LEU A 90 6.87 9.30 -1.18
N GLU A 91 7.48 10.46 -0.98
CA GLU A 91 8.06 11.26 -2.06
C GLU A 91 9.21 10.51 -2.75
N ILE A 92 10.10 9.88 -1.98
CA ILE A 92 11.19 9.07 -2.51
C ILE A 92 10.64 7.89 -3.32
N PHE A 93 9.60 7.21 -2.81
CA PHE A 93 8.96 6.11 -3.54
C PHE A 93 8.28 6.58 -4.82
N GLN A 94 7.52 7.68 -4.76
CA GLN A 94 6.88 8.23 -5.94
C GLN A 94 7.91 8.61 -7.01
N TYR A 95 9.04 9.21 -6.59
CA TYR A 95 10.13 9.53 -7.49
C TYR A 95 10.75 8.27 -8.10
N ASP A 96 11.10 7.26 -7.29
CA ASP A 96 11.71 6.01 -7.76
C ASP A 96 10.83 5.26 -8.76
N VAL A 97 9.51 5.24 -8.55
CA VAL A 97 8.56 4.57 -9.45
C VAL A 97 8.28 5.39 -10.71
N SER A 98 8.29 6.72 -10.65
CA SER A 98 7.88 7.58 -11.77
C SER A 98 9.05 8.02 -12.67
N TRP A 99 10.22 8.27 -12.09
CA TRP A 99 11.39 8.85 -12.77
C TRP A 99 12.74 8.24 -12.39
N GLY A 100 12.80 7.48 -11.29
CA GLY A 100 14.04 6.88 -10.80
C GLY A 100 14.37 5.53 -11.45
N GLU A 101 15.23 4.77 -10.78
CA GLU A 101 15.79 3.50 -11.27
C GLU A 101 14.96 2.27 -10.88
N HIS A 102 13.78 2.50 -10.29
CA HIS A 102 12.82 1.49 -9.86
C HIS A 102 13.39 0.49 -8.84
N TYR A 103 14.22 0.95 -7.90
CA TYR A 103 14.79 0.11 -6.85
C TYR A 103 13.70 -0.58 -6.02
N SER A 104 12.63 0.15 -5.67
CA SER A 104 11.48 -0.34 -4.90
C SER A 104 10.70 -1.47 -5.59
N LEU A 105 10.81 -1.60 -6.92
CA LEU A 105 10.15 -2.67 -7.69
C LEU A 105 11.05 -3.90 -7.87
N ARG A 106 12.38 -3.75 -7.76
CA ARG A 106 13.32 -4.88 -7.88
C ARG A 106 13.24 -5.83 -6.70
N GLU A 107 13.08 -5.30 -5.48
CA GLU A 107 12.90 -6.11 -4.26
C GLU A 107 11.63 -6.98 -4.35
N TRP A 108 10.54 -6.42 -4.87
CA TRP A 108 9.29 -7.14 -5.11
C TRP A 108 9.44 -8.31 -6.10
N ASN A 109 10.11 -8.07 -7.22
CA ASN A 109 10.24 -9.10 -8.27
C ASN A 109 11.19 -10.23 -7.87
N ASN A 110 12.14 -9.99 -6.97
CA ASN A 110 13.05 -11.01 -6.50
C ASN A 110 12.31 -12.08 -5.67
N ASP A 111 11.31 -11.70 -4.88
CA ASP A 111 10.46 -12.64 -4.12
C ASP A 111 9.59 -13.51 -5.05
N ALA A 112 9.09 -12.95 -6.16
CA ALA A 112 8.33 -13.69 -7.16
C ALA A 112 9.16 -14.67 -8.01
N SER A 113 10.50 -14.58 -7.95
CA SER A 113 11.42 -15.36 -8.78
C SER A 113 12.14 -16.50 -8.05
N SER A 114 11.79 -16.80 -6.80
CA SER A 114 12.22 -18.06 -6.17
C SER A 114 11.40 -19.22 -6.75
N PRO A 115 11.94 -20.07 -7.64
CA PRO A 115 11.22 -21.27 -8.04
C PRO A 115 11.17 -22.17 -6.81
N SER A 116 9.95 -22.60 -6.46
CA SER A 116 9.76 -23.74 -5.58
C SER A 116 10.76 -24.83 -5.96
N SER A 117 11.61 -25.22 -5.01
CA SER A 117 12.47 -26.40 -5.11
C SER A 117 11.58 -27.63 -5.26
N GLY A 118 11.12 -27.87 -6.49
CA GLY A 118 10.49 -29.09 -6.91
C GLY A 118 11.57 -30.16 -6.89
N ARG A 119 11.59 -30.94 -5.80
CA ARG A 119 12.25 -32.24 -5.76
C ARG A 119 11.83 -33.02 -7.01
N HIS A 120 12.71 -33.08 -8.00
CA HIS A 120 12.66 -34.13 -9.00
C HIS A 120 13.00 -35.44 -8.29
N HIS A 121 11.97 -36.17 -7.86
CA HIS A 121 12.12 -37.57 -7.52
C HIS A 121 12.34 -38.31 -8.83
N VAL A 122 13.61 -38.58 -9.16
CA VAL A 122 13.98 -39.47 -10.25
C VAL A 122 13.57 -40.88 -9.84
N VAL A 123 12.46 -41.37 -10.37
CA VAL A 123 12.15 -42.80 -10.39
C VAL A 123 12.85 -43.37 -11.61
N GLY A 124 14.00 -44.01 -11.39
CA GLY A 124 14.69 -44.79 -12.43
C GLY A 124 13.90 -46.06 -12.77
N PRO A 125 13.89 -46.49 -14.05
CA PRO A 125 13.11 -47.64 -14.49
C PRO A 125 13.78 -48.96 -14.06
N GLY A 126 12.95 -50.00 -13.91
CA GLY A 126 13.33 -51.30 -13.38
C GLY A 126 14.48 -51.99 -14.13
N GLU A 127 15.38 -52.57 -13.35
CA GLU A 127 16.35 -53.55 -13.82
C GLU A 127 15.63 -54.90 -14.03
N SER A 128 15.66 -55.37 -15.27
CA SER A 128 15.45 -56.78 -15.60
C SER A 128 16.82 -57.45 -15.58
N GLY A 129 16.99 -58.43 -14.70
CA GLY A 129 18.17 -59.29 -14.58
C GLY A 129 17.84 -60.50 -13.73
#